data_AF-F8QE44-F1
#
_entry.id   AF-F8QE44-F1
#
_cell.length_a   1.000
_cell.length_b   1.000
_cell.length_c   1.000
_cell.angle_alpha   90.00
_cell.angle_beta   90.00
_cell.angle_gamma   90.00
#
_symmetry.space_group_name_H-M   'P 1'
#
loop_
_entity.id
_entity.type
_entity.pdbx_description
1 polymer ?
#
loop_
_entity_poly.entity_id
_entity_poly.type
_entity_poly.pdbx_seq_one_letter_code
_entity_poly.pdbx_strand_id
1 'polypeptide(L)'
;MKVDYESIVDWRQYTNYLRCNPWFYNHPRYDCVLLQTVDSRIFARLIMLFICTIDQVDYPFALVQPYDAPVGRRRHKDKDLGLWQIQAKSRSDAGFVPLRSIVRGAAMAPDYEVSGDFFLIDTVNSDWFLRTKKMWSELPAKHT
;
A
#
# COMPACT_ATOMS: atom_id res chain seq x y z
N MET A 1 14.57 0.41 3.79
CA MET A 1 14.72 -0.57 2.70
C MET A 1 14.51 0.13 1.36
N LYS A 2 15.20 -0.30 0.30
CA LYS A 2 15.01 0.18 -1.07
C LYS A 2 14.11 -0.79 -1.84
N VAL A 3 13.04 -0.30 -2.45
CA VAL A 3 12.17 -1.05 -3.37
C VAL A 3 12.28 -0.41 -4.73
N ASP A 4 12.75 -1.17 -5.72
CA ASP A 4 12.77 -0.73 -7.11
C ASP A 4 11.45 -1.08 -7.78
N TYR A 5 10.94 -0.17 -8.60
CA TYR A 5 9.71 -0.35 -9.35
C TYR A 5 9.83 0.26 -10.75
N GLU A 6 9.16 -0.37 -11.71
CA GLU A 6 9.01 0.18 -13.05
C GLU A 6 7.81 1.14 -13.09
N SER A 7 8.07 2.34 -13.58
CA SER A 7 7.07 3.37 -13.81
C SER A 7 6.23 3.03 -15.03
N ILE A 8 4.91 3.10 -14.92
CA ILE A 8 3.99 2.89 -16.05
C ILE A 8 3.82 4.13 -16.92
N VAL A 9 4.49 5.23 -16.57
CA VAL A 9 4.47 6.48 -17.35
C VAL A 9 5.51 6.41 -18.47
N ASP A 10 6.72 5.97 -18.13
CA ASP A 10 7.90 6.08 -18.98
C ASP A 10 8.75 4.80 -19.02
N TRP A 11 8.30 3.73 -18.35
CA TRP A 11 8.95 2.42 -18.32
C TRP A 11 10.36 2.44 -17.71
N ARG A 12 10.68 3.46 -16.92
CA ARG A 12 11.95 3.58 -16.21
C ARG A 12 11.86 3.01 -14.81
N GLN A 13 12.98 2.49 -14.33
CA GLN A 13 13.11 2.03 -12.95
C GLN A 13 13.35 3.19 -11.99
N TYR A 14 12.59 3.23 -10.91
CA TYR A 14 12.71 4.16 -9.80
C TYR A 14 12.81 3.42 -8.47
N THR A 15 13.36 4.08 -7.45
CA THR A 15 13.52 3.49 -6.12
C THR A 15 12.68 4.22 -5.07
N ASN A 16 11.90 3.47 -4.29
CA ASN A 16 11.28 3.95 -3.07
C ASN A 16 12.10 3.54 -1.83
N TYR A 17 12.25 4.50 -0.91
CA TYR A 17 12.91 4.28 0.37
C TYR A 17 11.87 4.12 1.46
N LEU A 18 11.63 2.87 1.88
CA LEU A 18 10.60 2.52 2.86
C LEU A 18 11.15 2.40 4.28
N ARG A 19 10.35 2.81 5.25
CA ARG A 19 10.65 2.83 6.69
C ARG A 19 9.50 2.27 7.52
N CYS A 20 9.84 1.59 8.60
CA CYS A 20 8.91 1.06 9.59
C CYS A 20 9.49 1.19 11.01
N ASN A 21 9.88 2.42 11.36
CA ASN A 21 10.56 2.68 12.63
C ASN A 21 9.52 2.90 13.75
N PRO A 22 9.47 2.03 14.79
CA PRO A 22 8.56 2.23 15.91
C PRO A 22 8.89 3.48 16.74
N TRP A 23 10.11 4.02 16.63
CA TRP A 23 10.59 5.18 17.38
C TRP A 23 11.21 6.25 16.48
N PHE A 24 10.35 7.00 15.79
CA PHE A 24 10.72 8.11 14.92
C PHE A 24 10.23 9.44 15.51
N TYR A 25 11.13 10.21 16.13
CA TYR A 25 10.78 11.44 16.86
C TYR A 25 9.66 11.21 17.91
N ASN A 26 9.82 10.19 18.76
CA ASN A 26 8.85 9.77 19.78
C ASN A 26 7.49 9.30 19.26
N HIS A 27 7.37 9.06 17.95
CA HIS A 27 6.17 8.48 17.35
C HIS A 27 6.53 7.36 16.36
N PRO A 28 5.67 6.34 16.20
CA PRO A 28 5.90 5.30 15.21
C PRO A 28 5.71 5.85 13.80
N ARG A 29 6.62 5.50 12.88
CA ARG A 29 6.51 5.78 11.45
C ARG A 29 6.49 4.48 10.66
N TYR A 30 5.34 4.18 10.08
CA TYR A 30 5.11 3.03 9.23
C TYR A 30 4.69 3.49 7.83
N ASP A 31 5.57 3.34 6.86
CA ASP A 31 5.25 3.68 5.47
C ASP A 31 4.25 2.66 4.90
N CYS A 32 3.44 3.11 3.92
CA CYS A 32 2.46 2.26 3.24
C CYS A 32 3.03 1.75 1.92
N VAL A 33 2.52 0.62 1.45
CA VAL A 33 3.00 -0.10 0.27
C VAL A 33 1.85 -0.65 -0.54
N LEU A 34 2.11 -0.87 -1.83
CA LEU A 34 1.30 -1.70 -2.71
C LEU A 34 1.91 -3.09 -2.76
N LEU A 35 1.11 -4.10 -2.45
CA LEU A 35 1.51 -5.49 -2.47
C LEU A 35 0.89 -6.20 -3.67
N GLN A 36 1.66 -7.07 -4.29
CA GLN A 36 1.18 -8.08 -5.22
C GLN A 36 0.86 -9.35 -4.43
N THR A 37 -0.42 -9.70 -4.31
CA THR A 37 -0.87 -11.00 -3.83
C THR A 37 -1.05 -11.96 -5.02
N VAL A 38 -1.45 -13.21 -4.73
CA VAL A 38 -1.74 -14.21 -5.76
C VAL A 38 -2.86 -13.72 -6.68
N ASP A 39 -3.92 -13.17 -6.09
CA ASP A 39 -5.15 -12.84 -6.83
C ASP A 39 -5.26 -11.37 -7.23
N SER A 40 -4.57 -10.46 -6.53
CA SER A 40 -4.83 -9.02 -6.67
C SER A 40 -3.69 -8.14 -6.17
N ARG A 41 -3.86 -6.83 -6.31
CA ARG A 41 -3.01 -5.83 -5.67
C ARG A 41 -3.75 -5.16 -4.54
N ILE A 42 -3.15 -5.14 -3.35
CA ILE A 42 -3.73 -4.53 -2.16
C ILE A 42 -2.78 -3.50 -1.58
N PHE A 43 -3.34 -2.52 -0.87
CA PHE A 43 -2.53 -1.63 -0.05
C PHE A 43 -2.29 -2.26 1.32
N ALA A 44 -1.15 -1.93 1.92
CA ALA A 44 -0.83 -2.37 3.27
C ALA A 44 0.10 -1.36 3.94
N ARG A 45 0.17 -1.44 5.27
CA ARG A 45 1.14 -0.71 6.09
C ARG A 45 2.27 -1.63 6.50
N LEU A 46 3.50 -1.18 6.27
CA LEU A 46 4.71 -1.91 6.66
C LEU A 46 4.96 -1.77 8.17
N ILE A 47 4.88 -2.88 8.91
CA ILE A 47 5.04 -2.89 10.37
C ILE A 47 6.48 -3.20 10.75
N MET A 48 7.05 -4.22 10.13
CA MET A 48 8.39 -4.73 10.47
C MET A 48 9.05 -5.36 9.24
N LEU A 49 10.38 -5.31 9.20
CA LEU A 49 11.22 -5.97 8.22
C LEU A 49 12.16 -6.92 8.95
N PHE A 50 12.35 -8.12 8.43
CA PHE A 50 13.25 -9.12 9.02
C PHE A 50 13.75 -10.09 7.94
N ILE A 51 14.81 -10.83 8.28
CA ILE A 51 15.38 -11.87 7.42
C ILE A 51 15.10 -13.22 8.09
N CYS A 52 14.59 -14.16 7.30
CA CYS A 52 14.46 -15.56 7.69
C CYS A 52 15.56 -16.35 6.98
N THR A 53 16.45 -16.98 7.73
CA THR A 53 17.54 -17.80 7.17
C THR A 53 17.14 -19.26 7.22
N ILE A 54 17.07 -19.92 6.05
CA ILE A 54 16.75 -21.36 5.92
C ILE A 54 17.90 -21.99 5.14
N ASP A 55 18.55 -23.00 5.71
CA ASP A 55 19.69 -23.70 5.10
C ASP A 55 20.79 -22.75 4.58
N GLN A 56 21.17 -21.76 5.39
CA GLN A 56 22.15 -20.71 5.06
C GLN A 56 21.74 -19.76 3.91
N VAL A 57 20.46 -19.80 3.49
CA VAL A 57 19.91 -18.87 2.50
C VAL A 57 19.02 -17.86 3.20
N ASP A 58 19.30 -16.57 2.98
CA ASP A 58 18.56 -15.46 3.53
C ASP A 58 17.33 -15.11 2.69
N TYR A 59 16.17 -15.12 3.32
CA TYR A 59 14.89 -14.73 2.73
C TYR A 59 14.37 -13.48 3.44
N PRO A 60 14.37 -12.32 2.78
CA PRO A 60 13.83 -11.11 3.37
C PRO A 60 12.28 -11.13 3.37
N PHE A 61 11.70 -10.80 4.52
CA PHE A 61 10.26 -10.74 4.75
C PHE A 61 9.84 -9.42 5.40
N ALA A 62 8.56 -9.13 5.27
CA ALA A 62 7.90 -8.02 5.92
C ALA A 62 6.67 -8.51 6.70
N LEU A 63 6.44 -7.96 7.90
CA LEU A 63 5.14 -8.01 8.55
C LEU A 63 4.34 -6.80 8.07
N VAL A 64 3.17 -7.04 7.49
CA VAL A 64 2.31 -6.01 6.91
C VAL A 64 0.91 -6.08 7.50
N GLN A 65 0.33 -4.92 7.79
CA GLN A 65 -1.08 -4.78 8.14
C GLN A 65 -1.82 -4.49 6.83
N PRO A 66 -2.64 -5.41 6.31
CA PRO A 66 -3.37 -5.17 5.07
C PRO A 66 -4.37 -4.03 5.27
N TYR A 67 -4.60 -3.28 4.21
CA TYR A 67 -5.76 -2.43 4.11
C TYR A 67 -6.80 -3.16 3.27
N ASP A 68 -8.05 -2.79 3.42
CA ASP A 68 -9.12 -3.28 2.59
C ASP A 68 -8.73 -3.03 1.13
N ALA A 69 -8.90 -4.03 0.26
CA ALA A 69 -9.12 -3.73 -1.15
C ALA A 69 -10.23 -2.67 -1.18
N PRO A 70 -10.30 -1.80 -2.19
CA PRO A 70 -11.19 -0.67 -2.08
C PRO A 70 -12.64 -1.13 -2.33
N VAL A 71 -13.22 -1.68 -1.27
CA VAL A 71 -14.41 -2.52 -1.28
C VAL A 71 -15.48 -1.70 -0.59
N GLY A 72 -16.05 -0.76 -1.33
CA GLY A 72 -17.13 0.08 -0.82
C GLY A 72 -17.72 0.97 -1.91
N ARG A 73 -18.99 1.35 -1.74
CA ARG A 73 -19.58 2.42 -2.53
C ARG A 73 -18.89 3.71 -2.11
N ARG A 74 -17.99 4.24 -2.94
CA ARG A 74 -17.35 5.56 -2.71
C ARG A 74 -18.45 6.58 -2.39
N ARG A 75 -18.23 7.37 -1.32
CA ARG A 75 -19.16 8.43 -0.96
C ARG A 75 -19.26 9.39 -2.15
N HIS A 76 -20.40 10.06 -2.30
CA HIS A 76 -20.60 11.02 -3.40
C HIS A 76 -19.47 12.06 -3.43
N LYS A 77 -19.15 12.62 -2.26
CA LYS A 77 -18.05 13.57 -2.05
C LYS A 77 -16.69 13.02 -2.49
N ASP A 78 -16.39 11.75 -2.19
CA ASP A 78 -15.13 11.14 -2.60
C ASP A 78 -15.03 11.07 -4.12
N LYS A 79 -16.13 10.76 -4.81
CA LYS A 79 -16.18 10.74 -6.28
C LYS A 79 -15.98 12.14 -6.87
N ASP A 80 -16.70 13.12 -6.34
CA ASP A 80 -16.62 14.52 -6.81
C ASP A 80 -15.20 15.08 -6.66
N LEU A 81 -14.52 14.72 -5.58
CA LEU A 81 -13.16 15.17 -5.28
C LEU A 81 -12.06 14.24 -5.81
N GLY A 82 -12.42 13.13 -6.46
CA GLY A 82 -11.43 12.17 -6.96
C GLY A 82 -10.67 11.41 -5.86
N LEU A 83 -11.14 11.41 -4.61
CA LEU A 83 -10.45 10.81 -3.47
C LEU A 83 -10.61 9.29 -3.40
N TRP A 84 -9.50 8.61 -3.09
CA TRP A 84 -9.44 7.16 -2.94
C TRP A 84 -9.34 6.78 -1.46
N GLN A 85 -10.49 6.54 -0.83
CA GLN A 85 -10.57 6.11 0.57
C GLN A 85 -10.30 4.60 0.68
N ILE A 86 -9.51 4.22 1.69
CA ILE A 86 -9.13 2.85 2.00
C ILE A 86 -9.10 2.69 3.51
N GLN A 87 -9.61 1.59 4.02
CA GLN A 87 -9.65 1.32 5.46
C GLN A 87 -8.56 0.33 5.87
N ALA A 88 -7.89 0.57 7.00
CA ALA A 88 -6.95 -0.39 7.56
C ALA A 88 -7.68 -1.56 8.21
N LYS A 89 -7.27 -2.81 7.91
CA LYS A 89 -7.76 -3.99 8.64
C LYS A 89 -7.27 -4.00 10.08
N SER A 90 -7.81 -4.90 10.91
CA SER A 90 -7.33 -5.05 12.29
C SER A 90 -5.83 -5.40 12.31
N ARG A 91 -5.13 -4.98 13.38
CA ARG A 91 -3.73 -5.39 13.60
C ARG A 91 -3.58 -6.91 13.77
N SER A 92 -4.63 -7.59 14.20
CA SER A 92 -4.69 -9.06 14.26
C SER A 92 -4.63 -9.72 12.88
N ASP A 93 -5.00 -8.99 11.82
CA ASP A 93 -5.02 -9.49 10.45
C ASP A 93 -3.67 -9.27 9.75
N ALA A 94 -2.64 -8.85 10.51
CA ALA A 94 -1.31 -8.67 9.97
C ALA A 94 -0.71 -10.01 9.52
N GLY A 95 -0.04 -9.99 8.37
CA GLY A 95 0.53 -11.18 7.76
C GLY A 95 1.98 -10.97 7.34
N PHE A 96 2.69 -12.08 7.17
CA PHE A 96 4.03 -12.08 6.62
C PHE A 96 3.98 -12.15 5.10
N VAL A 97 4.74 -11.29 4.42
CA VAL A 97 4.88 -11.31 2.96
C VAL A 97 6.35 -11.32 2.58
N PRO A 98 6.73 -12.07 1.52
CA PRO A 98 8.05 -11.96 0.93
C PRO A 98 8.30 -10.51 0.51
N LEU A 99 9.52 -10.02 0.71
CA LEU A 99 9.81 -8.62 0.43
C LEU A 99 9.65 -8.27 -1.06
N ARG A 100 9.88 -9.26 -1.94
CA ARG A 100 9.63 -9.20 -3.39
C ARG A 100 8.17 -8.99 -3.79
N SER A 101 7.22 -9.21 -2.87
CA SER A 101 5.80 -8.95 -3.11
C SER A 101 5.45 -7.47 -3.02
N ILE A 102 6.35 -6.63 -2.49
CA ILE A 102 6.17 -5.18 -2.48
C ILE A 102 6.42 -4.63 -3.88
N VAL A 103 5.37 -4.08 -4.50
CA VAL A 103 5.44 -3.46 -5.82
C VAL A 103 6.10 -2.08 -5.74
N ARG A 104 5.62 -1.23 -4.82
CA ARG A 104 6.14 0.13 -4.58
C ARG A 104 5.58 0.73 -3.29
N GLY A 105 6.15 1.85 -2.84
CA GLY A 105 5.65 2.64 -1.71
C GLY A 105 4.46 3.52 -2.08
N ALA A 106 3.50 3.64 -1.16
CA ALA A 106 2.30 4.46 -1.28
C ALA A 106 2.27 5.56 -0.21
N ALA A 107 1.93 6.78 -0.62
CA ALA A 107 1.68 7.88 0.30
C ALA A 107 0.19 7.89 0.68
N MET A 108 -0.09 7.83 1.99
CA MET A 108 -1.44 7.78 2.53
C MET A 108 -1.63 8.90 3.55
N ALA A 109 -2.75 9.60 3.50
CA ALA A 109 -3.17 10.56 4.52
C ALA A 109 -4.27 9.95 5.39
N PRO A 110 -4.22 10.05 6.73
CA PRO A 110 -5.34 9.61 7.56
C PRO A 110 -6.58 10.48 7.31
N ASP A 111 -7.75 9.86 7.36
CA ASP A 111 -8.99 10.57 7.60
C ASP A 111 -9.06 10.91 9.10
N TYR A 112 -9.17 12.20 9.41
CA TYR A 112 -9.23 12.66 10.80
C TYR A 112 -10.65 12.59 11.39
N GLU A 113 -11.68 12.38 10.56
CA GLU A 113 -13.06 12.18 11.01
C GLU A 113 -13.31 10.71 11.37
N VAL A 114 -12.75 9.78 10.61
CA VAL A 114 -12.95 8.33 10.80
C VAL A 114 -11.61 7.63 11.06
N SER A 115 -11.41 7.23 12.31
CA SER A 115 -10.21 6.48 12.70
C SER A 115 -10.07 5.18 11.90
N GLY A 116 -8.90 4.97 11.32
CA GLY A 116 -8.59 3.77 10.53
C GLY A 116 -8.83 3.93 9.03
N ASP A 117 -9.48 5.02 8.61
CA ASP A 117 -9.64 5.36 7.19
C ASP A 117 -8.46 6.21 6.71
N PHE A 118 -8.08 6.00 5.46
CA PHE A 118 -6.95 6.67 4.81
C PHE A 118 -7.32 7.05 3.39
N PHE A 119 -6.73 8.13 2.89
CA PHE A 119 -6.78 8.52 1.50
C PHE A 119 -5.43 8.27 0.83
N LEU A 120 -5.45 7.60 -0.32
CA LEU A 120 -4.27 7.50 -1.17
C LEU A 120 -3.99 8.82 -1.84
N ILE A 121 -2.75 9.30 -1.71
CA ILE A 121 -2.28 10.51 -2.36
C ILE A 121 -1.71 10.13 -3.74
N ASP A 122 -2.55 10.21 -4.78
CA ASP A 122 -2.19 9.81 -6.14
C ASP A 122 -1.60 10.94 -7.00
N THR A 123 -1.59 12.17 -6.48
CA THR A 123 -1.11 13.37 -7.18
C THR A 123 0.39 13.63 -7.01
N VAL A 124 1.06 12.95 -6.07
CA VAL A 124 2.50 13.16 -5.78
C VAL A 124 3.38 12.71 -6.94
N ASN A 125 2.95 11.72 -7.72
CA ASN A 125 3.58 11.38 -9.00
C ASN A 125 2.57 10.82 -10.00
N SER A 126 2.81 11.08 -11.29
CA SER A 126 1.96 10.64 -12.39
C SER A 126 1.82 9.11 -12.48
N ASP A 127 2.81 8.33 -12.02
CA ASP A 127 2.69 6.86 -11.93
C ASP A 127 1.54 6.45 -11.01
N TRP A 128 1.42 7.08 -9.83
CA TRP A 128 0.33 6.76 -8.90
C TRP A 128 -1.03 7.07 -9.52
N PHE A 129 -1.18 8.24 -10.15
CA PHE A 129 -2.41 8.62 -10.85
C PHE A 129 -2.84 7.60 -11.92
N LEU A 130 -1.91 7.14 -12.76
CA LEU A 130 -2.22 6.13 -13.78
C LEU A 130 -2.50 4.76 -13.16
N ARG A 131 -1.80 4.40 -12.08
CA ARG A 131 -1.90 3.09 -11.43
C ARG A 131 -3.22 2.95 -10.68
N THR A 132 -3.68 4.00 -9.99
CA THR A 132 -5.00 4.02 -9.35
C THR A 132 -6.11 3.91 -10.39
N LYS A 133 -6.01 4.66 -11.49
CA LYS A 133 -6.96 4.58 -12.59
C LYS A 133 -7.07 3.15 -13.15
N LYS A 134 -5.94 2.48 -13.37
CA LYS A 134 -5.90 1.08 -13.86
C LYS A 134 -6.49 0.09 -12.85
N MET A 135 -6.04 0.15 -11.60
CA MET A 135 -6.53 -0.73 -10.53
C MET A 135 -8.06 -0.64 -10.39
N TRP A 136 -8.64 0.53 -10.61
CA TRP A 136 -10.07 0.73 -10.50
C TRP A 136 -10.88 0.34 -11.73
N SER A 137 -10.31 0.49 -12.94
CA SER A 137 -10.95 -0.02 -14.15
C SER A 137 -11.03 -1.55 -14.18
N GLU A 138 -10.16 -2.22 -13.42
CA GLU A 138 -10.10 -3.68 -13.31
C GLU A 138 -11.00 -4.24 -12.20
N LEU A 139 -11.60 -3.38 -11.36
CA LEU A 139 -12.56 -3.86 -10.36
C LEU A 139 -13.84 -4.30 -11.07
N PRO A 140 -14.37 -5.50 -10.78
CA PRO A 140 -15.63 -5.94 -11.34
C PRO A 140 -16.71 -4.92 -10.96
N ALA A 141 -17.46 -4.46 -11.96
CA ALA A 141 -18.66 -3.66 -11.71
C ALA A 141 -19.57 -4.48 -10.79
N LYS A 142 -19.64 -4.11 -9.52
CA LYS A 142 -20.62 -4.73 -8.62
C LYS A 142 -21.98 -4.46 -9.23
N HIS A 143 -22.67 -5.52 -9.64
CA HIS A 143 -24.06 -5.45 -10.08
C HIS A 143 -24.88 -4.78 -8.98
N THR A 144 -25.41 -3.62 -9.36
CA THR A 144 -26.62 -2.92 -8.90
C THR A 144 -26.94 -2.92 -7.40
#